data_AF-A0A166CBU6-F1
#
_entry.id   AF-A0A166CBU6-F1
#
_cell.length_a   1.000
_cell.length_b   1.000
_cell.length_c   1.000
_cell.angle_alpha   90.00
_cell.angle_beta   90.00
_cell.angle_gamma   90.00
#
_symmetry.space_group_name_H-M   'P 1'
#
loop_
_entity.id
_entity.type
_entity.pdbx_description
1 polymer ?
#
loop_
_entity_poly.entity_id
_entity_poly.type
_entity_poly.pdbx_seq_one_letter_code
_entity_poly.pdbx_strand_id
1 'polypeptide(L)'
;CLRYPDTIATVPSLGPEQAVRYLERALVLSTQAPFGWGPIDRPQEGSMFLIFILPNSHFPNDGFRYLEPEHRLNTTVMPGKELEITEIRAGFAPGTGETVANRVRRRYRLMKGGHQQLMLVHYTREQGGIQIPPQYLNAPVRRYPIQMSSEPRIFVLGPRAGQKVPHSNGMSAQPGGGPSIPPGLMAGAIGGTAAIAQQNATMEAMERRRQPVNALNDDIEDDEFDHLSTRSLAVARYKRNYDFMNEVFWQASHGKPAQADFKSPYSVFEKSELDSKIVSPSSTTFTQC
;
A
#
# COMPACT_ATOMS: atom_id res chain seq x y z
N CYS A 1 -2.40 3.63 -5.76
CA CYS A 1 -3.28 2.59 -5.18
C CYS A 1 -3.81 1.70 -6.30
N LEU A 2 -4.47 0.61 -5.93
CA LEU A 2 -5.10 -0.30 -6.87
C LEU A 2 -6.52 0.20 -7.18
N ARG A 3 -6.75 0.66 -8.40
CA ARG A 3 -8.01 1.30 -8.82
C ARG A 3 -8.70 0.53 -9.93
N TYR A 4 -10.03 0.61 -9.93
CA TYR A 4 -10.83 0.17 -11.06
C TYR A 4 -10.40 0.96 -12.32
N PRO A 5 -10.21 0.30 -13.47
CA PRO A 5 -9.58 0.92 -14.62
C PRO A 5 -10.46 1.93 -15.34
N ASP A 6 -11.77 1.72 -15.33
CA ASP A 6 -12.69 2.53 -16.11
C ASP A 6 -13.16 3.75 -15.31
N THR A 7 -13.46 4.83 -16.02
CA THR A 7 -13.94 6.08 -15.43
C THR A 7 -15.37 5.91 -14.94
N ILE A 8 -15.59 6.23 -13.67
CA ILE A 8 -16.94 6.27 -13.06
C ILE A 8 -17.52 7.66 -13.30
N ALA A 9 -18.81 7.74 -13.62
CA ALA A 9 -19.51 9.01 -13.85
C ALA A 9 -19.36 9.96 -12.65
N THR A 10 -19.16 11.25 -12.93
CA THR A 10 -19.09 12.29 -11.91
C THR A 10 -20.48 12.56 -11.34
N VAL A 11 -20.58 12.67 -10.01
CA VAL A 11 -21.84 12.92 -9.31
C VAL A 11 -21.64 14.08 -8.33
N PRO A 12 -22.52 15.10 -8.31
CA PRO A 12 -22.34 16.27 -7.44
C PRO A 12 -22.48 15.94 -5.95
N SER A 13 -23.40 15.04 -5.58
CA SER A 13 -23.63 14.61 -4.20
C SER A 13 -24.01 13.13 -4.15
N LEU A 14 -23.49 12.42 -3.16
CA LEU A 14 -23.70 10.98 -3.01
C LEU A 14 -24.26 10.65 -1.61
N GLY A 15 -25.55 10.28 -1.58
CA GLY A 15 -26.21 9.78 -0.37
C GLY A 15 -25.79 8.34 0.00
N PRO A 16 -26.00 7.92 1.26
CA PRO A 16 -25.56 6.61 1.75
C PRO A 16 -26.24 5.44 1.01
N GLU A 17 -27.54 5.52 0.70
CA GLU A 17 -28.27 4.47 -0.03
C GLU A 17 -27.70 4.29 -1.44
N GLN A 18 -27.41 5.42 -2.10
CA GLN A 18 -26.82 5.41 -3.44
C GLN A 18 -25.40 4.85 -3.41
N ALA A 19 -24.61 5.17 -2.38
CA ALA A 19 -23.28 4.58 -2.18
C ALA A 19 -23.34 3.06 -2.01
N VAL A 20 -24.33 2.52 -1.27
CA VAL A 20 -24.53 1.07 -1.15
C VAL A 20 -24.80 0.44 -2.52
N ARG A 21 -25.69 1.03 -3.33
CA ARG A 21 -25.99 0.53 -4.69
C ARG A 21 -24.75 0.51 -5.59
N TYR A 22 -23.91 1.54 -5.51
CA TYR A 22 -22.63 1.56 -6.23
C TYR A 22 -21.68 0.46 -5.75
N LEU A 23 -21.57 0.25 -4.43
CA LEU A 23 -20.70 -0.78 -3.85
C LEU A 23 -21.18 -2.20 -4.17
N GLU A 24 -22.49 -2.44 -4.25
CA GLU A 24 -23.04 -3.73 -4.68
C GLU A 24 -22.71 -4.04 -6.15
N ARG A 25 -22.85 -3.05 -7.04
CA ARG A 25 -22.40 -3.19 -8.44
C ARG A 25 -20.90 -3.35 -8.54
N ALA A 26 -20.14 -2.60 -7.75
CA ALA A 26 -18.69 -2.68 -7.68
C ALA A 26 -18.22 -4.08 -7.30
N LEU A 27 -18.92 -4.78 -6.39
CA LEU A 27 -18.61 -6.15 -6.03
C LEU A 27 -18.66 -7.08 -7.25
N VAL A 28 -19.72 -6.99 -8.05
CA VAL A 28 -19.88 -7.79 -9.29
C VAL A 28 -18.80 -7.42 -10.30
N LEU A 29 -18.60 -6.13 -10.59
CA LEU A 29 -17.59 -5.66 -11.54
C LEU A 29 -16.17 -6.09 -11.15
N SER A 30 -15.86 -6.09 -9.86
CA SER A 30 -14.53 -6.42 -9.34
C SER A 30 -14.17 -7.90 -9.49
N THR A 31 -15.16 -8.77 -9.73
CA THR A 31 -14.92 -10.18 -10.06
C THR A 31 -14.56 -10.41 -11.53
N GLN A 32 -14.90 -9.45 -12.40
CA GLN A 32 -14.77 -9.58 -13.85
C GLN A 32 -13.63 -8.73 -14.41
N ALA A 33 -13.31 -7.60 -13.77
CA ALA A 33 -12.33 -6.64 -14.26
C ALA A 33 -11.07 -6.60 -13.38
N PRO A 34 -9.88 -6.56 -14.00
CA PRO A 34 -8.62 -6.40 -13.29
C PRO A 34 -8.39 -4.93 -12.92
N PHE A 35 -7.90 -4.68 -11.71
CA PHE A 35 -7.57 -3.35 -11.22
C PHE A 35 -6.14 -2.97 -11.62
N GLY A 36 -5.91 -1.70 -11.88
CA GLY A 36 -4.58 -1.17 -12.22
C GLY A 36 -3.98 -0.36 -11.10
N TRP A 37 -2.66 -0.40 -10.98
CA TRP A 37 -1.95 0.52 -10.11
C TRP A 37 -1.91 1.91 -10.74
N GLY A 38 -2.30 2.92 -9.97
CA GLY A 38 -2.23 4.30 -10.39
C GLY A 38 -2.38 5.28 -9.24
N PRO A 39 -1.83 6.50 -9.38
CA PRO A 39 -2.09 7.56 -8.42
C PRO A 39 -3.50 8.13 -8.63
N ILE A 40 -4.09 8.59 -7.54
CA ILE A 40 -5.14 9.62 -7.58
C ILE A 40 -4.40 10.92 -7.30
N ASP A 41 -4.61 11.95 -8.12
CA ASP A 41 -3.98 13.24 -7.92
C ASP A 41 -4.93 14.37 -8.26
N ARG A 42 -5.13 15.26 -7.28
CA ARG A 42 -5.95 16.46 -7.36
C ARG A 42 -7.25 16.25 -8.15
N PRO A 43 -8.06 15.25 -7.78
CA PRO A 43 -9.25 14.89 -8.54
C PRO A 43 -10.24 16.06 -8.66
N GLN A 44 -10.95 16.09 -9.79
CA GLN A 44 -11.98 17.10 -10.04
C GLN A 44 -13.18 16.91 -9.10
N GLU A 45 -13.96 17.98 -8.94
CA GLU A 45 -15.19 17.93 -8.17
C GLU A 45 -16.20 16.95 -8.77
N GLY A 46 -16.89 16.22 -7.90
CA GLY A 46 -17.85 15.18 -8.24
C GLY A 46 -17.24 13.87 -8.71
N SER A 47 -15.91 13.81 -8.88
CA SER A 47 -15.25 12.58 -9.34
C SER A 47 -15.33 11.45 -8.31
N MET A 48 -15.48 10.24 -8.82
CA MET A 48 -15.55 9.02 -8.03
C MET A 48 -14.52 7.99 -8.49
N PHE A 49 -13.97 7.27 -7.52
CA PHE A 49 -13.03 6.19 -7.77
C PHE A 49 -13.41 4.97 -6.96
N LEU A 50 -13.43 3.80 -7.61
CA LEU A 50 -13.48 2.53 -6.93
C LEU A 50 -12.05 2.03 -6.75
N ILE A 51 -11.65 1.80 -5.50
CA ILE A 51 -10.32 1.31 -5.16
C ILE A 51 -10.42 0.03 -4.33
N PHE A 52 -9.37 -0.76 -4.41
CA PHE A 52 -9.15 -1.92 -3.56
C PHE A 52 -8.00 -1.62 -2.60
N ILE A 53 -8.27 -1.65 -1.30
CA ILE A 53 -7.27 -1.40 -0.25
C ILE A 53 -6.81 -2.73 0.34
N LEU A 54 -5.50 -2.97 0.29
CA LEU A 54 -4.87 -4.12 0.93
C LEU A 54 -5.06 -4.07 2.46
N PRO A 55 -5.11 -5.22 3.15
CA PRO A 55 -5.24 -5.23 4.60
C PRO A 55 -4.14 -4.38 5.24
N ASN A 56 -4.50 -3.59 6.26
CA ASN A 56 -3.59 -2.70 6.99
C ASN A 56 -2.94 -1.57 6.17
N SER A 57 -3.38 -1.34 4.93
CA SER A 57 -2.92 -0.22 4.11
C SER A 57 -3.74 1.04 4.41
N HIS A 58 -3.06 2.18 4.56
CA HIS A 58 -3.71 3.47 4.69
C HIS A 58 -4.16 4.01 3.33
N PHE A 59 -5.08 4.97 3.35
CA PHE A 59 -5.50 5.64 2.12
C PHE A 59 -4.32 6.39 1.50
N PRO A 60 -4.04 6.23 0.19
CA PRO A 60 -2.92 6.89 -0.46
C PRO A 60 -3.09 8.42 -0.46
N ASN A 61 -1.99 9.14 -0.56
CA ASN A 61 -2.03 10.58 -0.81
C ASN A 61 -2.68 10.87 -2.19
N ASP A 62 -3.68 11.73 -2.20
CA ASP A 62 -4.48 12.11 -3.38
C ASP A 62 -4.17 13.52 -3.90
N GLY A 63 -3.09 14.13 -3.43
CA GLY A 63 -2.68 15.48 -3.83
C GLY A 63 -3.39 16.61 -3.06
N PHE A 64 -4.25 16.29 -2.10
CA PHE A 64 -4.87 17.26 -1.19
C PHE A 64 -4.29 17.21 0.22
N ARG A 65 -4.20 18.39 0.84
CA ARG A 65 -4.00 18.56 2.28
C ARG A 65 -5.36 18.91 2.91
N TYR A 66 -5.66 18.32 4.06
CA TYR A 66 -6.87 18.61 4.82
C TYR A 66 -6.50 19.29 6.14
N LEU A 67 -7.29 20.27 6.56
CA LEU A 67 -7.11 21.00 7.81
C LEU A 67 -7.90 20.39 8.97
N GLU A 68 -8.95 19.61 8.65
CA GLU A 68 -9.75 18.92 9.65
C GLU A 68 -9.34 17.45 9.78
N PRO A 69 -9.50 16.85 10.99
CA PRO A 69 -9.30 15.43 11.18
C PRO A 69 -10.35 14.62 10.43
N GLU A 70 -10.00 13.38 10.11
CA GLU A 70 -10.91 12.46 9.46
C GLU A 70 -11.95 11.92 10.45
N HIS A 71 -13.23 12.04 10.10
CA HIS A 71 -14.35 11.52 10.88
C HIS A 71 -14.87 10.20 10.29
N ARG A 72 -15.19 9.24 11.16
CA ARG A 72 -15.72 7.94 10.76
C ARG A 72 -17.10 7.71 11.39
N LEU A 73 -18.06 7.36 10.55
CA LEU A 73 -19.43 7.02 10.91
C LEU A 73 -19.77 5.62 10.39
N ASN A 74 -20.24 4.75 11.27
CA ASN A 74 -20.80 3.46 10.89
C ASN A 74 -22.32 3.53 11.04
N THR A 75 -23.05 3.20 9.97
CA THR A 75 -24.51 3.27 9.96
C THR A 75 -25.13 2.11 9.21
N THR A 76 -26.26 1.62 9.69
CA THR A 76 -27.08 0.62 8.99
C THR A 76 -28.01 1.36 8.04
N VAL A 77 -27.74 1.24 6.74
CA VAL A 77 -28.46 1.99 5.69
C VAL A 77 -29.63 1.19 5.14
N MET A 78 -29.47 -0.13 5.02
CA MET A 78 -30.51 -1.06 4.57
C MET A 78 -30.46 -2.34 5.42
N PRO A 79 -31.53 -3.17 5.44
CA PRO A 79 -31.52 -4.44 6.15
C PRO A 79 -30.31 -5.31 5.74
N GLY A 80 -29.45 -5.65 6.71
CA GLY A 80 -28.25 -6.45 6.48
C GLY A 80 -27.10 -5.71 5.78
N LYS A 81 -27.19 -4.39 5.59
CA LYS A 81 -26.15 -3.56 4.96
C LYS A 81 -25.69 -2.48 5.92
N GLU A 82 -24.49 -2.69 6.46
CA GLU A 82 -23.80 -1.72 7.31
C GLU A 82 -22.75 -1.02 6.47
N LEU A 83 -22.83 0.31 6.43
CA LEU A 83 -21.94 1.19 5.68
C LEU A 83 -21.05 1.95 6.66
N GLU A 84 -19.74 1.87 6.44
CA GLU A 84 -18.79 2.80 7.04
C GLU A 84 -18.55 3.95 6.07
N ILE A 85 -18.75 5.16 6.56
CA ILE A 85 -18.50 6.43 5.88
C ILE A 85 -17.35 7.10 6.61
N THR A 86 -16.27 7.32 5.91
CA THR A 86 -15.13 8.10 6.42
C THR A 86 -15.04 9.40 5.64
N GLU A 87 -15.19 10.53 6.34
CA GLU A 87 -15.23 11.86 5.77
C GLU A 87 -14.06 12.69 6.27
N ILE A 88 -13.45 13.46 5.36
CA ILE A 88 -12.47 14.49 5.71
C ILE A 88 -12.75 15.76 4.92
N ARG A 89 -12.75 16.90 5.62
CA ARG A 89 -13.18 18.21 5.10
C ARG A 89 -12.04 19.23 5.17
N ALA A 90 -12.33 20.44 4.68
CA ALA A 90 -11.35 21.52 4.56
C ALA A 90 -10.09 21.10 3.81
N GLY A 91 -10.28 20.44 2.66
CA GLY A 91 -9.22 20.04 1.75
C GLY A 91 -8.83 21.15 0.76
N PHE A 92 -7.56 21.19 0.38
CA PHE A 92 -7.03 22.08 -0.66
C PHE A 92 -5.78 21.49 -1.33
N ALA A 93 -5.40 22.02 -2.49
CA ALA A 93 -4.20 21.65 -3.23
C ALA A 93 -3.08 22.70 -3.04
N PRO A 94 -2.02 22.42 -2.25
CA PRO A 94 -0.91 23.35 -2.08
C PRO A 94 -0.22 23.70 -3.41
N GLY A 95 0.23 24.94 -3.53
CA GLY A 95 0.97 25.47 -4.69
C GLY A 95 0.12 25.73 -5.94
N THR A 96 -1.21 25.75 -5.82
CA THR A 96 -2.13 25.98 -6.96
C THR A 96 -2.78 27.37 -6.97
N GLY A 97 -2.50 28.20 -5.95
CA GLY A 97 -3.16 29.49 -5.76
C GLY A 97 -4.50 29.43 -5.02
N GLU A 98 -4.96 28.24 -4.61
CA GLU A 98 -6.11 28.11 -3.70
C GLU A 98 -5.78 28.83 -2.37
N THR A 99 -6.68 29.72 -1.92
CA THR A 99 -6.58 30.47 -0.65
C THR A 99 -7.57 29.98 0.40
N VAL A 100 -8.59 29.22 -0.02
CA VAL A 100 -9.65 28.69 0.83
C VAL A 100 -9.71 27.17 0.68
N ALA A 101 -9.78 26.46 1.81
CA ALA A 101 -9.90 25.01 1.87
C ALA A 101 -11.38 24.61 1.96
N ASN A 102 -11.91 24.06 0.88
CA ASN A 102 -13.33 23.70 0.73
C ASN A 102 -13.56 22.32 0.08
N ARG A 103 -12.51 21.54 -0.15
CA ARG A 103 -12.65 20.19 -0.72
C ARG A 103 -13.02 19.20 0.38
N VAL A 104 -13.82 18.22 0.01
CA VAL A 104 -14.27 17.15 0.90
C VAL A 104 -14.06 15.82 0.21
N ARG A 105 -13.53 14.85 0.95
CA ARG A 105 -13.41 13.47 0.50
C ARG A 105 -14.23 12.57 1.41
N ARG A 106 -15.14 11.81 0.79
CA ARG A 106 -15.90 10.76 1.46
C ARG A 106 -15.47 9.40 0.93
N ARG A 107 -15.27 8.46 1.85
CA ARG A 107 -14.87 7.09 1.58
C ARG A 107 -15.94 6.17 2.14
N TYR A 108 -16.50 5.33 1.28
CA TYR A 108 -17.59 4.44 1.62
C TYR A 108 -17.11 3.00 1.50
N ARG A 109 -17.32 2.18 2.53
CA ARG A 109 -17.11 0.73 2.47
C ARG A 109 -18.27 -0.01 3.14
N LEU A 110 -18.64 -1.17 2.57
CA LEU A 110 -19.62 -2.05 3.19
C LEU A 110 -18.92 -2.90 4.27
N MET A 111 -19.32 -2.72 5.52
CA MET A 111 -18.91 -3.55 6.65
C MET A 111 -19.62 -4.90 6.63
N LYS A 112 -20.91 -4.88 6.25
CA LYS A 112 -21.78 -6.05 6.16
C LYS A 112 -22.52 -6.07 4.82
N GLY A 113 -22.63 -7.25 4.23
CA GLY A 113 -23.30 -7.46 2.95
C GLY A 113 -22.54 -6.94 1.73
N GLY A 114 -21.21 -6.81 1.83
CA GLY A 114 -20.30 -6.44 0.76
C GLY A 114 -18.86 -6.84 1.08
N HIS A 115 -17.88 -6.22 0.42
CA HIS A 115 -16.47 -6.53 0.60
C HIS A 115 -15.71 -5.36 1.25
N GLN A 116 -15.13 -5.57 2.44
CA GLN A 116 -14.54 -4.51 3.26
C GLN A 116 -13.31 -3.82 2.62
N GLN A 117 -12.63 -4.52 1.70
CA GLN A 117 -11.48 -3.97 0.98
C GLN A 117 -11.86 -3.12 -0.24
N LEU A 118 -13.11 -3.22 -0.70
CA LEU A 118 -13.61 -2.33 -1.76
C LEU A 118 -14.07 -1.03 -1.12
N MET A 119 -13.52 0.06 -1.63
CA MET A 119 -13.81 1.41 -1.15
C MET A 119 -14.20 2.30 -2.33
N LEU A 120 -15.35 2.94 -2.21
CA LEU A 120 -15.77 4.00 -3.12
C LEU A 120 -15.30 5.33 -2.53
N VAL A 121 -14.58 6.11 -3.31
CA VAL A 121 -14.05 7.42 -2.93
C VAL A 121 -14.78 8.46 -3.75
N HIS A 122 -15.31 9.49 -3.09
CA HIS A 122 -16.03 10.59 -3.73
C HIS A 122 -15.46 11.92 -3.29
N TYR A 123 -15.18 12.79 -4.26
CA TYR A 123 -14.63 14.13 -4.05
C TYR A 123 -15.70 15.18 -4.33
N THR A 124 -15.94 16.06 -3.37
CA THR A 124 -16.92 17.15 -3.48
C THR A 124 -16.30 18.46 -2.99
N ARG A 125 -17.03 19.57 -3.19
CA ARG A 125 -16.68 20.88 -2.67
C ARG A 125 -17.83 21.44 -1.87
N GLU A 126 -17.51 22.14 -0.79
CA GLU A 126 -18.48 22.85 0.02
C GLU A 126 -18.55 24.33 -0.39
N GLN A 127 -19.73 24.94 -0.22
CA GLN A 127 -19.98 26.35 -0.57
C GLN A 127 -19.25 27.32 0.37
N GLY A 128 -18.83 26.86 1.55
CA GLY A 128 -17.94 27.56 2.48
C GLY A 128 -16.57 26.87 2.58
N GLY A 129 -15.61 27.55 3.21
CA GLY A 129 -14.31 26.95 3.46
C GLY A 129 -13.51 27.73 4.49
N ILE A 130 -12.40 27.13 4.90
CA ILE A 130 -11.49 27.70 5.89
C ILE A 130 -10.35 28.40 5.17
N GLN A 131 -9.99 29.61 5.60
CA GLN A 131 -8.81 30.30 5.06
C GLN A 131 -7.56 29.44 5.31
N ILE A 132 -6.78 29.18 4.25
CA ILE A 132 -5.60 28.33 4.37
C ILE A 132 -4.53 29.07 5.18
N PRO A 133 -3.99 28.46 6.26
CA PRO A 133 -2.88 29.06 6.99
C PRO A 133 -1.65 29.27 6.08
N PRO A 134 -0.96 30.44 6.14
CA PRO A 134 0.11 30.78 5.22
C PRO A 134 1.23 29.73 5.12
N GLN A 135 1.55 29.07 6.24
CA GLN A 135 2.57 28.02 6.31
C GLN A 135 2.26 26.80 5.44
N TYR A 136 0.98 26.58 5.08
CA TYR A 136 0.56 25.41 4.30
C TYR A 136 0.29 25.71 2.82
N LEU A 137 0.22 26.99 2.41
CA LEU A 137 -0.09 27.39 1.04
C LEU A 137 0.83 26.74 0.01
N ASN A 138 2.14 26.71 0.30
CA ASN A 138 3.17 26.19 -0.59
C ASN A 138 3.83 24.90 -0.07
N ALA A 139 3.39 24.39 1.08
CA ALA A 139 3.97 23.19 1.67
C ALA A 139 3.55 21.94 0.87
N PRO A 140 4.49 21.26 0.17
CA PRO A 140 4.15 20.17 -0.70
C PRO A 140 3.54 19.01 0.10
N VAL A 141 2.43 18.47 -0.40
CA VAL A 141 1.79 17.29 0.19
C VAL A 141 2.35 15.99 -0.40
N ARG A 142 2.97 16.06 -1.57
CA ARG A 142 3.59 14.96 -2.30
C ARG A 142 4.72 15.48 -3.20
N ARG A 143 5.64 14.60 -3.60
CA ARG A 143 6.69 14.91 -4.57
C ARG A 143 6.13 14.82 -6.00
N TYR A 144 6.50 15.78 -6.84
CA TYR A 144 6.16 15.84 -8.26
C TYR A 144 7.45 15.85 -9.10
N PRO A 145 7.45 15.35 -10.34
CA PRO A 145 6.34 14.69 -11.04
C PRO A 145 6.03 13.30 -10.46
N ILE A 146 4.77 12.88 -10.59
CA ILE A 146 4.30 11.61 -10.02
C ILE A 146 4.88 10.47 -10.85
N GLN A 147 5.55 9.53 -10.17
CA GLN A 147 6.03 8.31 -10.80
C GLN A 147 4.84 7.39 -11.13
N MET A 148 4.70 7.03 -12.40
CA MET A 148 3.70 6.06 -12.83
C MET A 148 4.20 4.64 -12.51
N SER A 149 3.32 3.80 -11.97
CA SER A 149 3.63 2.39 -11.75
C SER A 149 3.56 1.63 -13.07
N SER A 150 4.63 0.91 -13.43
CA SER A 150 4.65 -0.05 -14.55
C SER A 150 4.13 -1.43 -14.15
N GLU A 151 3.35 -1.51 -13.08
CA GLU A 151 2.87 -2.78 -12.53
C GLU A 151 1.66 -3.31 -13.30
N PRO A 152 1.61 -4.64 -13.56
CA PRO A 152 0.49 -5.23 -14.29
C PRO A 152 -0.81 -5.09 -13.52
N ARG A 153 -1.92 -5.05 -14.26
CA ARG A 153 -3.25 -5.08 -13.67
C ARG A 153 -3.48 -6.42 -13.00
N ILE A 154 -4.22 -6.44 -11.89
CA ILE A 154 -4.47 -7.65 -11.11
C ILE A 154 -5.95 -7.81 -10.82
N PHE A 155 -6.44 -9.04 -10.88
CA PHE A 155 -7.78 -9.35 -10.38
C PHE A 155 -7.77 -9.30 -8.86
N VAL A 156 -8.74 -8.60 -8.28
CA VAL A 156 -8.81 -8.39 -6.83
C VAL A 156 -9.81 -9.33 -6.15
N LEU A 157 -10.84 -9.78 -6.88
CA LEU A 157 -11.88 -10.66 -6.38
C LEU A 157 -12.17 -11.81 -7.36
N GLY A 158 -12.91 -12.79 -6.85
CA GLY A 158 -13.33 -13.98 -7.61
C GLY A 158 -12.25 -15.05 -7.72
N PRO A 159 -12.49 -16.10 -8.52
CA PRO A 159 -11.57 -17.24 -8.66
C PRO A 159 -10.19 -16.87 -9.21
N ARG A 160 -10.10 -15.73 -9.89
CA ARG A 160 -8.87 -15.20 -10.51
C ARG A 160 -8.13 -14.22 -9.61
N ALA A 161 -8.60 -13.98 -8.37
CA ALA A 161 -7.98 -13.05 -7.45
C ALA A 161 -6.47 -13.32 -7.31
N GLY A 162 -5.66 -12.27 -7.40
CA GLY A 162 -4.19 -12.35 -7.41
C GLY A 162 -3.56 -12.62 -8.78
N GLN A 163 -4.33 -13.06 -9.78
CA GLN A 163 -3.81 -13.26 -11.13
C GLN A 163 -3.46 -11.90 -11.76
N LYS A 164 -2.20 -11.78 -12.19
CA LYS A 164 -1.70 -10.65 -12.97
C LYS A 164 -2.14 -10.80 -14.42
N VAL A 165 -2.69 -9.74 -15.01
CA VAL A 165 -2.91 -9.64 -16.45
C VAL A 165 -1.57 -9.31 -17.08
N PRO A 166 -1.04 -10.15 -17.96
CA PRO A 166 0.18 -9.84 -18.69
C PRO A 166 0.03 -8.48 -19.34
N HIS A 167 1.03 -7.61 -19.19
CA HIS A 167 1.11 -6.46 -20.08
C HIS A 167 1.18 -7.04 -21.49
N SER A 168 0.10 -6.90 -22.25
CA SER A 168 0.26 -6.75 -23.69
C SER A 168 1.00 -5.44 -23.86
N ASN A 169 2.33 -5.47 -23.68
CA ASN A 169 3.15 -4.53 -24.40
C ASN A 169 2.62 -4.63 -25.83
N GLY A 170 2.08 -3.53 -26.34
CA GLY A 170 1.91 -3.39 -27.78
C GLY A 170 3.30 -3.41 -28.40
N MET A 171 3.92 -4.59 -28.47
CA MET A 171 4.48 -4.98 -29.74
C MET A 171 3.25 -5.14 -30.62
N SER A 172 2.90 -4.05 -31.32
CA SER A 172 2.43 -4.20 -32.67
C SER A 172 3.30 -5.29 -33.28
N ALA A 173 2.74 -6.48 -33.46
CA ALA A 173 3.16 -7.35 -34.53
C ALA A 173 2.94 -6.51 -35.78
N GLN A 174 3.94 -5.73 -36.14
CA GLN A 174 3.99 -5.01 -37.38
C GLN A 174 3.90 -6.09 -38.46
N PRO A 175 2.86 -6.11 -39.30
CA PRO A 175 2.85 -6.99 -40.44
C PRO A 175 3.90 -6.45 -41.41
N GLY A 176 5.08 -7.06 -41.40
CA GLY A 176 6.11 -6.79 -42.42
C GLY A 176 7.48 -6.51 -41.84
N GLY A 177 8.43 -7.38 -42.22
CA GLY A 177 9.86 -7.16 -42.02
C GLY A 177 10.61 -8.28 -41.33
N GLY A 178 10.27 -9.55 -41.60
CA GLY A 178 11.21 -10.64 -41.32
C GLY A 178 12.45 -10.47 -42.20
N PRO A 179 13.67 -10.51 -41.66
CA PRO A 179 14.87 -10.67 -42.48
C PRO A 179 14.79 -12.05 -43.13
N SER A 180 14.88 -12.07 -44.46
CA SER A 180 14.93 -13.28 -45.27
C SER A 180 16.09 -14.18 -44.84
N ILE A 181 15.80 -15.24 -44.09
CA ILE A 181 16.75 -16.33 -43.83
C ILE A 181 16.76 -17.22 -45.08
N PRO A 182 17.93 -17.51 -45.68
CA PRO A 182 18.03 -18.35 -46.87
C PRO A 182 17.46 -19.76 -46.62
N PRO A 183 16.77 -20.36 -47.60
CA PRO A 183 16.16 -21.68 -47.43
C PRO A 183 17.25 -22.76 -47.47
N GLY A 184 17.79 -23.10 -46.31
CA GLY A 184 18.80 -24.16 -46.19
C GLY A 184 19.00 -24.79 -44.82
N LEU A 185 18.30 -24.35 -43.76
CA LEU A 185 18.60 -24.81 -42.40
C LEU A 185 17.40 -25.34 -41.60
N MET A 186 16.35 -25.81 -42.29
CA MET A 186 15.15 -26.41 -41.68
C MET A 186 15.25 -27.94 -41.50
N ALA A 187 16.38 -28.41 -40.99
CA ALA A 187 16.56 -29.81 -40.62
C ALA A 187 17.38 -29.90 -39.32
N GLY A 188 16.71 -29.84 -38.16
CA GLY A 188 17.40 -30.05 -36.88
C GLY A 188 16.65 -29.67 -35.60
N ALA A 189 15.43 -29.13 -35.67
CA ALA A 189 14.67 -28.73 -34.48
C ALA A 189 13.92 -29.91 -33.83
N ILE A 190 14.67 -30.90 -33.32
CA ILE A 190 14.23 -31.82 -32.27
C ILE A 190 15.35 -31.88 -31.22
N GLY A 191 15.26 -31.06 -30.17
CA GLY A 191 16.28 -31.06 -29.11
C GLY A 191 16.31 -29.79 -28.25
N GLY A 192 15.21 -29.49 -27.54
CA GLY A 192 15.04 -28.26 -26.73
C GLY A 192 15.79 -28.19 -25.40
N THR A 193 16.93 -28.87 -25.23
CA THR A 193 17.68 -28.88 -23.95
C THR A 193 19.03 -28.16 -24.01
N ALA A 194 19.64 -28.00 -25.19
CA ALA A 194 20.96 -27.37 -25.33
C ALA A 194 20.93 -25.82 -25.22
N ALA A 195 19.84 -25.19 -25.67
CA ALA A 195 19.72 -23.72 -25.65
C ALA A 195 19.59 -23.13 -24.24
N ILE A 196 19.04 -23.88 -23.28
CA ILE A 196 18.89 -23.46 -21.88
C ILE A 196 20.25 -23.54 -21.14
N ALA A 197 21.05 -24.56 -21.43
CA ALA A 197 22.39 -24.69 -20.87
C ALA A 197 23.33 -23.55 -21.33
N GLN A 198 23.18 -23.11 -22.58
CA GLN A 198 23.96 -22.01 -23.12
C GLN A 198 23.55 -20.65 -22.51
N GLN A 199 22.25 -20.44 -22.23
CA GLN A 199 21.77 -19.26 -21.52
C GLN A 199 22.26 -19.21 -20.06
N ASN A 200 22.26 -20.34 -19.34
CA ASN A 200 22.74 -20.40 -17.97
C ASN A 200 24.26 -20.13 -17.88
N ALA A 201 25.05 -20.67 -18.82
CA ALA A 201 26.49 -20.41 -18.89
C ALA A 201 26.81 -18.93 -19.16
N THR A 202 26.02 -18.24 -19.99
CA THR A 202 26.19 -16.79 -20.23
C THR A 202 25.81 -15.94 -19.02
N MET A 203 24.87 -16.39 -18.18
CA MET A 203 24.49 -15.66 -16.96
C MET A 203 25.57 -15.81 -15.87
N GLU A 204 26.12 -17.00 -15.70
CA GLU A 204 27.18 -17.31 -14.73
C GLU A 204 28.51 -16.59 -15.06
N ALA A 205 28.82 -16.45 -16.36
CA ALA A 205 29.99 -15.68 -16.83
C ALA A 205 29.86 -14.17 -16.56
N MET A 206 28.63 -13.64 -16.51
CA MET A 206 28.36 -12.23 -16.20
C MET A 206 28.42 -11.97 -14.68
N GLU A 207 28.07 -12.95 -13.87
CA GLU A 207 28.16 -12.89 -12.39
C GLU A 207 29.62 -12.92 -11.90
N ARG A 208 30.51 -13.69 -12.56
CA ARG A 208 31.96 -13.63 -12.30
C ARG A 208 32.61 -12.30 -12.64
N ARG A 209 32.03 -11.51 -13.55
CA ARG A 209 32.49 -10.13 -13.87
C ARG A 209 32.00 -9.08 -12.87
N ARG A 210 31.08 -9.44 -11.97
CA ARG A 210 30.52 -8.56 -10.95
C ARG A 210 31.20 -8.67 -9.58
N GLN A 211 32.23 -9.51 -9.45
CA GLN A 211 33.10 -9.48 -8.27
C GLN A 211 33.95 -8.20 -8.30
N PRO A 212 33.85 -7.33 -7.28
CA PRO A 212 34.68 -6.13 -7.20
C PRO A 212 36.15 -6.54 -7.03
N VAL A 213 36.99 -5.95 -7.88
CA VAL A 213 38.43 -6.04 -7.79
C VAL A 213 38.83 -5.19 -6.58
N ASN A 214 39.25 -5.84 -5.49
CA ASN A 214 40.00 -5.16 -4.43
C ASN A 214 41.31 -4.67 -5.05
N ALA A 215 41.38 -3.39 -5.38
CA ALA A 215 42.63 -2.72 -5.69
C ALA A 215 42.53 -1.24 -5.30
N LEU A 216 43.14 -0.95 -4.14
CA LEU A 216 43.73 0.34 -3.76
C LEU A 216 42.76 1.49 -3.48
N ASN A 217 42.32 1.58 -2.23
CA ASN A 217 42.31 2.82 -1.46
C ASN A 217 42.24 2.45 0.02
N ASP A 218 43.38 2.56 0.70
CA ASP A 218 43.44 2.74 2.15
C ASP A 218 42.72 4.06 2.52
N ASP A 219 42.16 4.12 3.73
CA ASP A 219 41.65 5.31 4.43
C ASP A 219 40.23 5.82 4.10
N ILE A 220 39.22 4.95 4.17
CA ILE A 220 37.90 5.36 4.67
C ILE A 220 37.49 4.35 5.73
N GLU A 221 37.40 4.78 6.99
CA GLU A 221 36.68 4.07 8.05
C GLU A 221 35.22 3.94 7.60
N ASP A 222 34.95 2.86 6.86
CA ASP A 222 33.63 2.51 6.35
C ASP A 222 32.84 1.91 7.52
N ASP A 223 31.82 2.63 7.95
CA ASP A 223 30.99 2.27 9.09
C ASP A 223 30.49 0.83 8.92
N GLU A 224 30.65 0.01 9.96
CA GLU A 224 30.33 -1.43 10.05
C GLU A 224 28.88 -1.80 9.60
N PHE A 225 28.04 -0.80 9.35
CA PHE A 225 26.68 -0.91 8.84
C PHE A 225 26.57 -1.20 7.33
N ASP A 226 27.58 -0.84 6.52
CA ASP A 226 27.55 -1.00 5.06
C ASP A 226 27.91 -2.43 4.59
N HIS A 227 28.35 -3.30 5.52
CA HIS A 227 28.56 -4.72 5.23
C HIS A 227 27.27 -5.57 5.26
N LEU A 228 26.14 -5.03 5.76
CA LEU A 228 24.87 -5.76 5.74
C LEU A 228 24.18 -5.62 4.38
N SER A 229 24.50 -6.54 3.46
CA SER A 229 23.79 -6.66 2.19
C SER A 229 22.28 -6.72 2.38
N THR A 230 21.53 -5.95 1.59
CA THR A 230 20.06 -5.95 1.56
C THR A 230 19.47 -7.35 1.38
N ARG A 231 20.19 -8.22 0.64
CA ARG A 231 19.87 -9.64 0.48
C ARG A 231 19.96 -10.40 1.80
N SER A 232 21.01 -10.17 2.59
CA SER A 232 21.20 -10.80 3.90
C SER A 232 20.13 -10.37 4.90
N LEU A 233 19.77 -9.08 4.92
CA LEU A 233 18.69 -8.56 5.75
C LEU A 233 17.32 -9.16 5.37
N ALA A 234 17.04 -9.28 4.06
CA ALA A 234 15.83 -9.90 3.57
C ALA A 234 15.74 -11.39 3.94
N VAL A 235 16.84 -12.13 3.81
CA VAL A 235 16.93 -13.55 4.22
C VAL A 235 16.73 -13.71 5.72
N ALA A 236 17.33 -12.85 6.54
CA ALA A 236 17.15 -12.89 7.99
C ALA A 236 15.69 -12.59 8.41
N ARG A 237 15.05 -11.60 7.79
CA ARG A 237 13.63 -11.29 8.01
C ARG A 237 12.72 -12.44 7.59
N TYR A 238 13.00 -13.04 6.43
CA TYR A 238 12.26 -14.20 5.94
C TYR A 238 12.36 -15.38 6.90
N LYS A 239 13.57 -15.77 7.32
CA LYS A 239 13.77 -16.89 8.25
C LYS A 239 13.07 -16.67 9.58
N ARG A 240 13.25 -15.50 10.21
CA ARG A 240 12.55 -15.18 11.48
C ARG A 240 11.03 -15.20 11.35
N ASN A 241 10.49 -14.66 10.26
CA ASN A 241 9.05 -14.67 10.03
C ASN A 241 8.54 -16.09 9.76
N TYR A 242 9.30 -16.89 9.01
CA TYR A 242 8.98 -18.27 8.71
C TYR A 242 8.97 -19.13 9.98
N ASP A 243 9.98 -19.01 10.84
CA ASP A 243 10.07 -19.74 12.10
C ASP A 243 8.91 -19.37 13.03
N PHE A 244 8.58 -18.08 13.14
CA PHE A 244 7.45 -17.59 13.92
C PHE A 244 6.11 -18.12 13.41
N MET A 245 5.87 -18.06 12.09
CA MET A 245 4.62 -18.56 11.52
C MET A 245 4.50 -20.08 11.68
N ASN A 246 5.60 -20.83 11.55
CA ASN A 246 5.61 -22.26 11.84
C ASN A 246 5.23 -22.56 13.28
N GLU A 247 5.72 -21.78 14.24
CA GLU A 247 5.34 -21.93 15.65
C GLU A 247 3.84 -21.63 15.86
N VAL A 248 3.32 -20.55 15.26
CA VAL A 248 1.89 -20.21 15.32
C VAL A 248 1.03 -21.32 14.72
N PHE A 249 1.40 -21.86 13.56
CA PHE A 249 0.68 -22.96 12.93
C PHE A 249 0.76 -24.25 13.73
N TRP A 250 1.92 -24.54 14.31
CA TRP A 250 2.12 -25.69 15.18
C TRP A 250 1.26 -25.60 16.45
N GLN A 251 1.19 -24.43 17.09
CA GLN A 251 0.34 -24.19 18.25
C GLN A 251 -1.15 -24.23 17.90
N ALA A 252 -1.53 -23.69 16.75
CA ALA A 252 -2.91 -23.72 16.26
C ALA A 252 -3.38 -25.15 15.93
N SER A 253 -2.48 -26.00 15.40
CA SER A 253 -2.82 -27.39 15.03
C SER A 253 -2.90 -28.33 16.23
N HIS A 254 -2.16 -28.08 17.32
CA HIS A 254 -2.09 -28.99 18.47
C HIS A 254 -3.09 -28.72 19.60
N GLY A 255 -4.01 -27.75 19.46
CA GLY A 255 -5.19 -27.64 20.30
C GLY A 255 -4.94 -27.28 21.77
N LYS A 256 -5.24 -26.01 22.10
CA LYS A 256 -5.06 -25.29 23.37
C LYS A 256 -3.59 -24.94 23.69
N PRO A 257 -3.24 -23.64 23.77
CA PRO A 257 -1.98 -23.26 24.38
C PRO A 257 -2.02 -23.70 25.85
N ALA A 258 -0.95 -24.33 26.33
CA ALA A 258 -0.62 -24.16 27.74
C ALA A 258 -0.55 -22.65 27.93
N GLN A 259 -1.42 -22.10 28.77
CA GLN A 259 -1.42 -20.68 29.09
C GLN A 259 -0.02 -20.37 29.61
N ALA A 260 0.85 -19.86 28.74
CA ALA A 260 2.21 -19.55 29.13
C ALA A 260 2.07 -18.54 30.27
N ASP A 261 2.63 -18.87 31.43
CA ASP A 261 2.63 -17.99 32.58
C ASP A 261 3.22 -16.66 32.11
N PHE A 262 2.34 -15.69 31.87
CA PHE A 262 2.71 -14.40 31.33
C PHE A 262 3.43 -13.68 32.46
N LYS A 263 4.75 -13.89 32.54
CA LYS A 263 5.60 -13.16 33.47
C LYS A 263 5.53 -11.71 33.05
N SER A 264 4.88 -10.90 33.89
CA SER A 264 4.82 -9.45 33.71
C SER A 264 6.23 -8.95 33.40
N PRO A 265 6.42 -8.00 32.47
CA PRO A 265 7.73 -7.40 32.21
C PRO A 265 8.36 -6.78 33.49
N TYR A 266 7.55 -6.53 34.52
CA TYR A 266 8.00 -6.06 35.82
C TYR A 266 8.37 -7.18 36.81
N SER A 267 8.20 -8.46 36.46
CA SER A 267 8.59 -9.59 37.32
C SER A 267 10.10 -9.74 37.46
N VAL A 268 10.87 -9.05 36.62
CA VAL A 268 12.34 -8.98 36.70
C VAL A 268 12.76 -8.06 37.87
N PHE A 269 11.88 -7.16 38.31
CA PHE A 269 12.13 -6.27 39.43
C PHE A 269 11.50 -6.82 40.72
N GLU A 270 12.30 -6.94 41.78
CA GLU A 270 11.75 -7.22 43.10
C GLU A 270 11.01 -6.00 43.63
N LYS A 271 9.71 -6.14 43.87
CA LYS A 271 8.85 -5.04 44.31
C LYS A 271 9.34 -4.42 45.63
N SER A 272 9.87 -5.23 46.54
CA SER A 272 10.49 -4.80 47.80
C SER A 272 11.67 -3.86 47.60
N GLU A 273 12.48 -4.10 46.57
CA GLU A 273 13.63 -3.26 46.25
C GLU A 273 13.17 -1.91 45.67
N LEU A 274 12.18 -1.92 44.77
CA LEU A 274 11.61 -0.69 44.21
C LEU A 274 11.00 0.19 45.29
N ASP A 275 10.19 -0.37 46.18
CA ASP A 275 9.50 0.38 47.25
C ASP A 275 10.51 1.01 48.22
N SER A 276 11.67 0.39 48.42
CA SER A 276 12.76 0.95 49.24
C SER A 276 13.52 2.11 48.57
N LYS A 277 13.56 2.13 47.22
CA LYS A 277 14.25 3.14 46.41
C LYS A 277 13.35 4.32 46.04
N ILE A 278 12.04 4.16 46.16
CA ILE A 278 11.08 5.24 45.98
C ILE A 278 11.14 6.15 47.22
N VAL A 279 12.00 7.17 47.16
CA VAL A 279 11.93 8.30 48.08
C VAL A 279 10.66 9.08 47.75
N SER A 280 9.61 8.88 48.55
CA SER A 280 8.39 9.68 48.47
C SER A 280 8.73 11.15 48.74
N PRO A 281 8.47 12.10 47.82
CA PRO A 281 8.68 13.51 48.07
C PRO A 281 7.56 14.05 48.95
N SER A 282 7.61 13.73 50.24
CA SER A 282 6.66 14.22 51.23
C SER A 282 7.38 14.75 52.46
N SER A 283 8.10 15.87 52.28
CA SER A 283 8.31 16.92 53.30
C SER A 283 9.28 18.01 52.79
N THR A 284 8.84 18.84 51.85
CA THR A 284 9.45 20.16 51.67
C THR A 284 8.39 21.20 51.95
N THR A 285 8.35 21.63 53.21
CA THR A 285 7.53 22.74 53.70
C THR A 285 7.96 24.00 52.94
N PHE A 286 7.07 24.51 52.09
CA PHE A 286 7.25 25.78 51.41
C PHE A 286 6.96 26.91 52.41
N THR A 287 8.00 27.49 52.99
CA THR A 287 7.85 28.71 53.80
C THR A 287 7.65 29.89 52.86
N GLN A 288 6.49 30.53 52.96
CA GLN A 288 6.10 31.76 52.28
C GLN A 288 7.02 32.92 52.68
N CYS A 289 7.54 33.66 51.70
CA CYS A 289 7.97 35.05 51.82
C CYS A 289 7.41 35.81 50.62
#